data_AF-A0A968KJS1-F1
#
_entry.id   AF-A0A968KJS1-F1
#
_cell.length_a   1.000
_cell.length_b   1.000
_cell.length_c   1.000
_cell.angle_alpha   90.00
_cell.angle_beta   90.00
_cell.angle_gamma   90.00
#
_symmetry.space_group_name_H-M   'P 1'
#
loop_
_entity.id
_entity.type
_entity.pdbx_description
1 polymer ?
#
loop_
_entity_poly.entity_id
_entity_poly.type
_entity_poly.pdbx_seq_one_letter_code
_entity_poly.pdbx_strand_id
1 'polypeptide(L)'
;MNPDGDFVNPRTFEIAACSAFQLVDARSELGDLFHPGREIVPFQDIEDLRDKTRYYLDHPEARLEISRRSHRRVVREHTMEHRMKELLVAVFLDRRDDLVRRIENRADPLELMIEEAGETTELGRFLKDFRGVSDFSLQTVVDRIGQGEGDLSRNEILMLMLNQVIKQKEAPWPEIF
;
A
#
# COMPACT_ATOMS: atom_id res chain seq x y z
N MET A 1 -26.39 0.79 3.14
CA MET A 1 -26.29 1.38 1.79
C MET A 1 -27.13 2.65 1.82
N ASN A 2 -26.54 3.84 1.60
CA ASN A 2 -27.27 5.11 1.63
C ASN A 2 -28.25 5.13 0.43
N PRO A 3 -29.57 5.27 0.64
CA PRO A 3 -30.56 5.23 -0.44
C PRO A 3 -30.43 6.39 -1.45
N ASP A 4 -29.74 7.48 -1.08
CA ASP A 4 -29.61 8.69 -1.90
C ASP A 4 -28.29 8.76 -2.70
N GLY A 5 -27.36 7.81 -2.50
CA GLY A 5 -26.10 7.78 -3.26
C GLY A 5 -25.25 9.04 -3.13
N ASP A 6 -25.33 9.75 -2.00
CA ASP A 6 -24.61 11.00 -1.76
C ASP A 6 -23.22 10.71 -1.17
N PHE A 7 -22.28 10.34 -2.04
CA PHE A 7 -20.86 10.15 -1.68
C PHE A 7 -19.97 10.73 -2.78
N VAL A 8 -18.74 11.10 -2.42
CA VAL A 8 -17.74 11.58 -3.39
C VAL A 8 -17.00 10.41 -4.04
N ASN A 9 -17.00 10.37 -5.37
CA ASN A 9 -16.35 9.30 -6.14
C ASN A 9 -14.82 9.37 -5.98
N PRO A 10 -14.12 8.24 -5.77
CA PRO A 10 -12.64 8.20 -5.76
C PRO A 10 -11.98 8.92 -6.95
N ARG A 11 -12.60 8.86 -8.12
CA ARG A 11 -12.17 9.56 -9.34
C ARG A 11 -11.98 11.06 -9.14
N THR A 12 -12.76 11.69 -8.27
CA THR A 12 -12.61 13.12 -7.95
C THR A 12 -11.23 13.41 -7.39
N PHE A 13 -10.69 12.53 -6.55
CA PHE A 13 -9.33 12.67 -5.99
C PHE A 13 -8.26 12.34 -7.03
N GLU A 14 -8.48 11.31 -7.86
CA GLU A 14 -7.55 10.90 -8.91
C GLU A 14 -7.32 12.02 -9.94
N ILE A 15 -8.40 12.65 -10.41
CA ILE A 15 -8.32 13.77 -11.36
C ILE A 15 -7.58 14.97 -10.73
N ALA A 16 -7.85 15.28 -9.47
CA ALA A 16 -7.16 16.33 -8.74
C ALA A 16 -5.67 16.00 -8.51
N ALA A 17 -5.32 14.74 -8.24
CA ALA A 17 -3.94 14.29 -8.12
C ALA A 17 -3.16 14.51 -9.43
N CYS A 18 -3.81 14.41 -10.58
CA CYS A 18 -3.23 14.71 -11.89
C CYS A 18 -3.17 16.22 -12.25
N SER A 19 -3.49 17.13 -11.30
CA SER A 19 -3.57 18.58 -11.53
C SER A 19 -4.54 18.99 -12.65
N ALA A 20 -5.56 18.16 -12.91
CA ALA A 20 -6.58 18.44 -13.90
C ALA A 20 -7.74 19.23 -13.31
N PHE A 21 -8.29 20.14 -14.11
CA PHE A 21 -9.52 20.86 -13.77
C PHE A 21 -10.74 19.97 -13.99
N GLN A 22 -11.70 20.02 -13.08
CA GLN A 22 -12.94 19.24 -13.15
C GLN A 22 -14.14 20.04 -12.65
N LEU A 23 -15.29 19.77 -13.27
CA LEU A 23 -16.61 20.12 -12.77
C LEU A 23 -17.22 18.84 -12.18
N VAL A 24 -17.80 18.92 -10.98
CA VAL A 24 -18.36 17.77 -10.26
C VAL A 24 -19.81 18.02 -9.88
N ASP A 25 -20.61 16.97 -9.69
CA ASP A 25 -21.94 17.13 -9.10
C ASP A 25 -21.82 17.74 -7.70
N ALA A 26 -22.76 18.61 -7.33
CA ALA A 26 -22.92 19.02 -5.94
C ALA A 26 -23.30 17.81 -5.08
N ARG A 27 -22.51 17.55 -4.01
CA ARG A 27 -22.70 16.46 -3.04
C ARG A 27 -22.61 17.02 -1.63
N SER A 28 -23.34 16.46 -0.66
CA SER A 28 -23.34 16.98 0.71
C SER A 28 -21.96 16.88 1.36
N GLU A 29 -21.24 15.79 1.11
CA GLU A 29 -19.93 15.49 1.69
C GLU A 29 -18.78 16.27 1.03
N LEU A 30 -19.04 16.98 -0.07
CA LEU A 30 -17.98 17.65 -0.83
C LEU A 30 -17.28 18.74 -0.02
N GLY A 31 -18.01 19.44 0.85
CA GLY A 31 -17.49 20.51 1.69
C GLY A 31 -16.50 20.04 2.77
N ASP A 32 -16.58 18.77 3.17
CA ASP A 32 -15.66 18.18 4.14
C ASP A 32 -14.32 17.77 3.49
N LEU A 33 -14.33 17.59 2.16
CA LEU A 33 -13.21 17.08 1.38
C LEU A 33 -12.48 18.19 0.62
N PHE A 34 -13.21 19.19 0.13
CA PHE A 34 -12.68 20.30 -0.65
C PHE A 34 -13.40 21.60 -0.31
N HIS A 35 -12.77 22.74 -0.53
CA HIS A 35 -13.44 24.03 -0.51
C HIS A 35 -14.13 24.33 -1.86
N PRO A 36 -15.47 24.28 -1.95
CA PRO A 36 -16.18 24.52 -3.20
C PRO A 36 -15.95 25.95 -3.71
N GLY A 37 -15.80 26.10 -5.02
CA GLY A 37 -15.47 27.35 -5.70
C GLY A 37 -13.99 27.78 -5.59
N ARG A 38 -13.19 27.13 -4.73
CA ARG A 38 -11.75 27.44 -4.57
C ARG A 38 -10.83 26.30 -4.95
N GLU A 39 -11.19 25.09 -4.55
CA GLU A 39 -10.43 23.85 -4.79
C GLU A 39 -11.17 22.93 -5.76
N ILE A 40 -12.49 23.01 -5.80
CA ILE A 40 -13.30 22.22 -6.74
C ILE A 40 -14.54 23.01 -7.15
N VAL A 41 -15.08 22.73 -8.34
CA VAL A 41 -16.24 23.46 -8.85
C VAL A 41 -17.43 22.50 -8.95
N PRO A 42 -18.38 22.56 -7.99
CA PRO A 42 -19.60 21.81 -8.11
C PRO A 42 -20.56 22.46 -9.13
N PHE A 43 -21.41 21.68 -9.78
CA PHE A 43 -22.59 22.14 -10.51
C PHE A 43 -23.87 21.54 -9.92
N GLN A 44 -24.98 22.27 -10.03
CA GLN A 44 -26.26 21.85 -9.45
C GLN A 44 -27.19 21.19 -10.46
N ASP A 45 -27.09 21.61 -11.73
CA ASP A 45 -27.89 21.09 -12.83
C ASP A 45 -27.15 21.22 -14.17
N ILE A 46 -27.80 20.80 -15.25
CA ILE A 46 -27.23 20.79 -16.61
C ILE A 46 -26.99 22.21 -17.13
N GLU A 47 -27.84 23.18 -16.76
CA GLU A 47 -27.69 24.57 -17.21
C GLU A 47 -26.46 25.21 -16.54
N ASP A 48 -26.32 25.04 -15.23
CA ASP A 48 -25.15 25.46 -14.47
C ASP A 48 -23.86 24.79 -14.96
N LEU A 49 -23.90 23.48 -15.26
CA LEU A 49 -22.78 22.76 -15.87
C LEU A 49 -22.37 23.38 -17.21
N ARG A 50 -23.33 23.68 -18.08
CA ARG A 50 -23.08 24.29 -19.40
C ARG A 50 -22.46 25.67 -19.25
N ASP A 51 -23.01 26.49 -18.36
CA ASP A 51 -22.58 27.87 -18.17
C ASP A 51 -21.18 27.92 -17.55
N LYS A 52 -20.91 27.09 -16.54
CA LYS A 52 -19.56 26.91 -15.97
C LYS A 52 -18.57 26.36 -17.00
N THR A 53 -18.98 25.39 -17.82
CA THR A 53 -18.11 24.86 -18.89
C THR A 53 -17.68 25.98 -19.83
N ARG A 54 -18.62 26.81 -20.29
CA ARG A 54 -18.31 27.96 -21.15
C ARG A 54 -17.40 28.97 -20.44
N TYR A 55 -17.74 29.35 -19.21
CA TYR A 55 -16.93 30.28 -18.42
C TYR A 55 -15.49 29.79 -18.28
N TYR A 56 -15.28 28.55 -17.84
CA TYR A 56 -13.94 28.04 -17.60
C TYR A 56 -13.16 27.76 -18.88
N LEU A 57 -13.81 27.45 -20.00
CA LEU A 57 -13.14 27.39 -21.31
C LEU A 57 -12.51 28.74 -21.68
N ASP A 58 -13.24 29.84 -21.44
CA ASP A 58 -12.78 31.22 -21.73
C ASP A 58 -11.80 31.77 -20.68
N HIS A 59 -11.69 31.13 -19.50
CA HIS A 59 -10.86 31.57 -18.38
C HIS A 59 -9.81 30.50 -17.97
N PRO A 60 -8.77 30.27 -18.79
CA PRO A 60 -7.76 29.24 -18.53
C PRO A 60 -7.00 29.46 -17.21
N GLU A 61 -6.70 30.72 -16.85
CA GLU A 61 -6.01 31.04 -15.59
C GLU A 61 -6.82 30.63 -14.36
N ALA A 62 -8.14 30.85 -14.39
CA ALA A 62 -9.03 30.43 -13.31
C ALA A 62 -9.05 28.90 -13.17
N ARG A 63 -9.06 28.16 -14.29
CA ARG A 63 -8.98 26.68 -14.28
C ARG A 63 -7.66 26.19 -13.70
N LEU A 64 -6.54 26.76 -14.13
CA LEU A 64 -5.20 26.42 -13.66
C LEU A 64 -5.02 26.68 -12.16
N GLU A 65 -5.54 27.80 -11.66
CA GLU A 65 -5.46 28.11 -10.24
C GLU A 65 -6.27 27.11 -9.39
N ILE A 66 -7.48 26.75 -9.83
CA ILE A 66 -8.31 25.77 -9.14
C ILE A 66 -7.64 24.39 -9.17
N SER A 67 -7.12 23.94 -10.31
CA SER A 67 -6.49 22.61 -10.41
C SER A 67 -5.21 22.49 -9.58
N ARG A 68 -4.42 23.58 -9.46
CA ARG A 68 -3.27 23.63 -8.55
C ARG A 68 -3.67 23.57 -7.08
N ARG A 69 -4.80 24.19 -6.72
CA ARG A 69 -5.34 24.13 -5.35
C ARG A 69 -5.88 22.74 -5.02
N SER A 70 -6.64 22.14 -5.94
CA SER A 70 -7.16 20.78 -5.80
C SER A 70 -6.03 19.75 -5.64
N HIS A 71 -4.99 19.84 -6.48
CA HIS A 71 -3.81 18.99 -6.41
C HIS A 71 -3.10 19.11 -5.05
N ARG A 72 -2.83 20.34 -4.60
CA ARG A 72 -2.22 20.59 -3.28
C ARG A 72 -3.04 20.00 -2.15
N ARG A 73 -4.37 20.12 -2.20
CA ARG A 73 -5.27 19.53 -1.21
C ARG A 73 -5.15 18.01 -1.18
N VAL A 74 -5.22 17.34 -2.34
CA VAL A 74 -5.17 15.88 -2.43
C VAL A 74 -3.83 15.32 -1.98
N VAL A 75 -2.71 15.88 -2.44
CA VAL A 75 -1.38 15.41 -2.05
C VAL A 75 -1.15 15.58 -0.55
N ARG A 76 -1.70 16.64 0.05
CA ARG A 76 -1.55 16.93 1.48
C ARG A 76 -2.42 16.03 2.36
N GLU A 77 -3.63 15.67 1.94
CA GLU A 77 -4.64 15.13 2.86
C GLU A 77 -5.38 13.89 2.35
N HIS A 78 -5.37 13.62 1.04
CA HIS A 78 -6.29 12.63 0.44
C HIS A 78 -5.58 11.57 -0.41
N THR A 79 -4.28 11.36 -0.18
CA THR A 79 -3.59 10.19 -0.76
C THR A 79 -4.07 8.90 -0.11
N MET A 80 -3.92 7.77 -0.81
CA MET A 80 -4.23 6.45 -0.25
C MET A 80 -3.46 6.17 1.03
N GLU A 81 -2.22 6.66 1.14
CA GLU A 81 -1.44 6.54 2.37
C GLU A 81 -2.11 7.26 3.55
N HIS A 82 -2.62 8.48 3.36
CA HIS A 82 -3.37 9.20 4.40
C HIS A 82 -4.64 8.43 4.80
N ARG A 83 -5.41 7.97 3.81
CA ARG A 83 -6.65 7.20 4.07
C ARG A 83 -6.39 5.88 4.78
N MET A 84 -5.30 5.19 4.43
CA MET A 84 -4.89 3.97 5.12
C MET A 84 -4.48 4.26 6.56
N LYS A 85 -3.72 5.35 6.81
CA LYS A 85 -3.39 5.76 8.19
C LYS A 85 -4.64 6.05 9.01
N GLU A 86 -5.60 6.80 8.46
CA GLU A 86 -6.90 7.07 9.10
C GLU A 86 -7.67 5.77 9.42
N LEU A 87 -7.74 4.85 8.46
CA LEU A 87 -8.39 3.55 8.63
C LEU A 87 -7.70 2.71 9.72
N LEU A 88 -6.38 2.63 9.70
CA LEU A 88 -5.61 1.89 10.71
C LEU A 88 -5.86 2.50 12.10
N VAL A 89 -5.80 3.83 12.24
CA VAL A 89 -6.13 4.49 13.50
C VAL A 89 -7.55 4.15 13.93
N ALA A 90 -8.54 4.30 13.05
CA ALA A 90 -9.95 4.00 13.36
C ALA A 90 -10.18 2.54 13.79
N VAL A 91 -9.51 1.57 13.15
CA VAL A 91 -9.63 0.15 13.46
C VAL A 91 -8.87 -0.24 14.74
N PHE A 92 -7.72 0.39 15.00
CA PHE A 92 -6.79 -0.04 16.05
C PHE A 92 -6.80 0.81 17.31
N LEU A 93 -7.55 1.92 17.35
CA LEU A 93 -7.76 2.75 18.55
C LEU A 93 -8.13 1.91 19.80
N ASP A 94 -8.95 0.86 19.63
CA ASP A 94 -9.41 0.01 20.75
C ASP A 94 -8.77 -1.38 20.80
N ARG A 95 -7.89 -1.73 19.84
CA ARG A 95 -7.39 -3.11 19.66
C ARG A 95 -5.88 -3.23 19.51
N ARG A 96 -5.13 -2.19 19.91
CA ARG A 96 -3.67 -2.19 19.85
C ARG A 96 -3.07 -3.42 20.55
N ASP A 97 -3.52 -3.71 21.77
CA ASP A 97 -2.98 -4.81 22.57
C ASP A 97 -3.30 -6.18 21.97
N ASP A 98 -4.47 -6.33 21.34
CA ASP A 98 -4.83 -7.56 20.61
C ASP A 98 -3.98 -7.78 19.36
N LEU A 99 -3.62 -6.70 18.65
CA LEU A 99 -2.76 -6.78 17.48
C LEU A 99 -1.33 -7.12 17.87
N VAL A 100 -0.78 -6.44 18.89
CA VAL A 100 0.54 -6.76 19.44
C VAL A 100 0.59 -8.23 19.86
N ARG A 101 -0.43 -8.70 20.60
CA ARG A 101 -0.57 -10.12 20.93
C ARG A 101 -0.62 -11.02 19.69
N ARG A 102 -1.31 -10.65 18.61
CA ARG A 102 -1.37 -11.49 17.39
C ARG A 102 -0.06 -11.51 16.60
N ILE A 103 0.69 -10.42 16.62
CA ILE A 103 2.01 -10.33 15.98
C ILE A 103 3.01 -11.13 16.80
N GLU A 104 3.00 -10.97 18.13
CA GLU A 104 3.84 -11.73 19.06
C GLU A 104 3.49 -13.22 19.09
N ASN A 105 2.20 -13.56 18.98
CA ASN A 105 1.72 -14.95 18.91
C ASN A 105 1.69 -15.51 17.47
N ARG A 106 2.27 -14.80 16.49
CA ARG A 106 2.46 -15.40 15.17
C ARG A 106 3.41 -16.57 15.38
N ALA A 107 2.97 -17.78 15.03
CA ALA A 107 3.76 -18.99 15.21
C ALA A 107 5.17 -18.77 14.65
N ASP A 108 6.18 -19.04 15.47
CA ASP A 108 7.59 -18.86 15.12
C ASP A 108 7.84 -19.63 13.81
N PRO A 109 8.17 -18.93 12.71
CA PRO A 109 8.39 -19.56 11.41
C PRO A 109 9.42 -20.68 11.48
N LEU A 110 10.43 -20.54 12.35
CA LEU A 110 11.44 -21.57 12.53
C LEU A 110 10.87 -22.83 13.18
N GLU A 111 10.11 -22.69 14.27
CA GLU A 111 9.53 -23.85 14.96
C GLU A 111 8.50 -24.57 14.07
N LEU A 112 7.71 -23.82 13.28
CA LEU A 112 6.84 -24.42 12.27
C LEU A 112 7.62 -25.25 11.24
N MET A 113 8.73 -24.71 10.72
CA MET A 113 9.55 -25.43 9.74
C MET A 113 10.25 -26.66 10.34
N ILE A 114 10.66 -26.60 11.62
CA ILE A 114 11.22 -27.74 12.34
C ILE A 114 10.16 -28.83 12.54
N GLU A 115 8.93 -28.45 12.87
CA GLU A 115 7.81 -29.38 13.01
C GLU A 115 7.49 -30.05 11.67
N GLU A 116 7.37 -29.29 10.58
CA GLU A 116 7.08 -29.80 9.24
C GLU A 116 8.20 -30.69 8.69
N ALA A 117 9.46 -30.28 8.87
CA ALA A 117 10.62 -31.05 8.43
C ALA A 117 10.84 -32.32 9.27
N GLY A 118 10.24 -32.40 10.46
CA GLY A 118 10.48 -33.44 11.44
C GLY A 118 11.79 -33.25 12.20
N GLU A 119 11.69 -33.22 13.53
CA GLU A 119 12.80 -32.87 14.43
C GLU A 119 14.09 -33.71 14.33
N THR A 120 13.98 -34.93 13.82
CA THR A 120 15.08 -35.91 13.73
C THR A 120 15.69 -35.99 12.32
N THR A 121 15.07 -35.34 11.34
CA THR A 121 15.57 -35.32 9.96
C THR A 121 16.86 -34.50 9.86
N GLU A 122 17.60 -34.68 8.77
CA GLU A 122 18.80 -33.88 8.49
C GLU A 122 18.45 -32.39 8.39
N LEU A 123 17.32 -32.06 7.75
CA LEU A 123 16.82 -30.70 7.63
C LEU A 123 16.33 -30.14 8.96
N GLY A 124 15.57 -30.91 9.75
CA GLY A 124 15.11 -30.48 11.08
C GLY A 124 16.27 -30.21 12.04
N ARG A 125 17.33 -31.02 11.99
CA ARG A 125 18.56 -30.78 12.77
C ARG A 125 19.29 -29.52 12.33
N PHE A 126 19.42 -29.30 11.02
CA PHE A 126 20.01 -28.08 10.46
C PHE A 126 19.22 -26.82 10.87
N LEU A 127 17.89 -26.85 10.82
CA LEU A 127 17.05 -25.71 11.21
C LEU A 127 17.19 -25.38 12.70
N LYS A 128 17.38 -26.37 13.58
CA LYS A 128 17.57 -26.14 15.02
C LYS A 128 18.76 -25.23 15.36
N ASP A 129 19.77 -25.15 14.49
CA ASP A 129 20.95 -24.28 14.69
C ASP A 129 20.61 -22.78 14.60
N PHE A 130 19.41 -22.45 14.11
CA PHE A 130 18.91 -21.09 14.00
C PHE A 130 17.99 -20.67 15.16
N ARG A 131 17.79 -21.54 16.16
CA ARG A 131 16.99 -21.19 17.34
C ARG A 131 17.56 -19.98 18.06
N GLY A 132 16.69 -19.04 18.42
CA GLY A 132 17.08 -17.79 19.08
C GLY A 132 17.52 -16.67 18.12
N VAL A 133 17.50 -16.91 16.80
CA VAL A 133 17.63 -15.84 15.81
C VAL A 133 16.28 -15.15 15.62
N SER A 134 16.23 -13.84 15.80
CA SER A 134 15.03 -13.04 15.53
C SER A 134 14.76 -12.95 14.02
N ASP A 135 13.48 -12.91 13.64
CA ASP A 135 13.03 -12.74 12.24
C ASP A 135 13.62 -13.78 11.27
N PHE A 136 13.57 -15.06 11.64
CA PHE A 136 14.09 -16.16 10.82
C PHE A 136 13.50 -16.15 9.40
N SER A 137 14.39 -16.20 8.40
CA SER A 137 14.06 -16.20 6.98
C SER A 137 15.08 -17.00 6.16
N LEU A 138 14.79 -17.27 4.89
CA LEU A 138 15.77 -17.88 3.97
C LEU A 138 17.06 -17.05 3.87
N GLN A 139 16.96 -15.73 3.94
CA GLN A 139 18.13 -14.86 3.89
C GLN A 139 19.01 -15.05 5.13
N THR A 140 18.40 -15.22 6.31
CA THR A 140 19.10 -15.56 7.56
C THR A 140 19.94 -16.83 7.40
N VAL A 141 19.41 -17.85 6.70
CA VAL A 141 20.12 -19.10 6.42
C VAL A 141 21.28 -18.87 5.46
N VAL A 142 21.06 -18.14 4.36
CA VAL A 142 22.11 -17.85 3.36
C VAL A 142 23.24 -17.01 3.96
N ASP A 143 22.93 -16.02 4.77
CA ASP A 143 23.93 -15.17 5.42
C ASP A 143 24.80 -15.99 6.38
N ARG A 144 24.19 -16.94 7.11
CA ARG A 144 24.92 -17.85 8.00
C ARG A 144 25.85 -18.78 7.23
N ILE A 145 25.39 -19.32 6.09
CA ILE A 145 26.22 -20.16 5.21
C ILE A 145 27.40 -19.37 4.66
N GLY A 146 27.17 -18.12 4.24
CA GLY A 146 28.23 -17.24 3.74
C GLY A 146 29.30 -16.85 4.77
N GLN A 147 29.02 -17.03 6.06
CA GLN A 147 29.96 -16.79 7.16
C GLN A 147 30.70 -18.06 7.61
N GLY A 148 30.35 -19.23 7.10
CA GLY A 148 30.98 -20.50 7.46
C GLY A 148 32.34 -20.70 6.77
N GLU A 149 33.24 -21.42 7.43
CA GLU A 149 34.49 -21.92 6.84
C GLU A 149 34.41 -23.46 6.75
N GLY A 150 34.47 -24.00 5.53
CA GLY A 150 34.44 -25.45 5.28
C GLY A 150 33.63 -25.85 4.05
N ASP A 151 33.53 -27.17 3.82
CA ASP A 151 32.71 -27.73 2.73
C ASP A 151 31.22 -27.57 3.03
N LEU A 152 30.46 -27.16 2.02
CA LEU A 152 29.01 -27.00 2.13
C LEU A 152 28.32 -28.36 2.26
N SER A 153 27.48 -28.51 3.28
CA SER A 153 26.59 -29.64 3.42
C SER A 153 25.51 -29.65 2.34
N ARG A 154 24.89 -30.80 2.13
CA ARG A 154 23.80 -30.98 1.16
C ARG A 154 22.65 -29.99 1.39
N ASN A 155 22.26 -29.77 2.65
CA ASN A 155 21.18 -28.83 2.98
C ASN A 155 21.55 -27.39 2.67
N GLU A 156 22.79 -26.98 2.93
CA GLU A 156 23.27 -25.64 2.61
C GLU A 156 23.28 -25.38 1.10
N ILE A 157 23.70 -26.38 0.31
CA ILE A 157 23.63 -26.32 -1.16
C ILE A 157 22.18 -26.17 -1.62
N LEU A 158 21.24 -26.96 -1.07
CA LEU A 158 19.83 -26.87 -1.42
C LEU A 158 19.23 -25.50 -1.08
N MET A 159 19.60 -24.91 0.05
CA MET A 159 19.15 -23.57 0.45
C MET A 159 19.70 -22.48 -0.49
N LEU A 160 20.96 -22.58 -0.90
CA LEU A 160 21.55 -21.67 -1.89
C LEU A 160 20.87 -21.80 -3.26
N MET A 161 20.60 -23.03 -3.70
CA MET A 161 19.86 -23.29 -4.94
C MET A 161 18.44 -22.72 -4.88
N LEU A 162 17.73 -22.92 -3.77
CA LEU A 162 16.40 -22.37 -3.55
C LEU A 162 16.42 -20.83 -3.61
N ASN A 163 17.39 -20.20 -2.94
CA ASN A 163 17.57 -18.75 -2.99
C ASN A 163 17.81 -18.25 -4.42
N GLN A 164 18.61 -18.98 -5.20
CA GLN A 164 18.88 -18.61 -6.60
C GLN A 164 17.63 -18.73 -7.49
N VAL A 165 16.81 -19.77 -7.30
CA VAL A 165 15.54 -19.95 -8.03
C VAL A 165 14.55 -18.84 -7.70
N ILE A 166 14.46 -18.44 -6.42
CA ILE A 166 13.60 -17.34 -5.99
C ILE A 166 14.07 -16.02 -6.62
N LYS A 167 15.37 -15.70 -6.55
CA LYS A 167 15.95 -14.50 -7.18
C LYS A 167 15.72 -14.44 -8.69
N GLN A 168 15.72 -15.57 -9.39
CA GLN A 168 15.42 -15.63 -10.82
C GLN A 168 13.94 -15.36 -11.14
N LYS A 169 13.02 -15.77 -10.25
CA LYS A 169 11.58 -15.46 -10.40
C LYS A 169 11.24 -14.00 -10.09
N GLU A 170 12.03 -13.36 -9.23
CA GLU A 170 11.89 -11.95 -8.87
C GLU A 170 12.64 -11.01 -9.83
N ALA A 171 13.35 -11.55 -10.82
CA ALA A 171 13.99 -10.75 -11.86
C ALA A 171 12.90 -9.98 -12.64
N PRO A 172 12.99 -8.64 -12.73
CA PRO A 172 12.06 -7.88 -13.55
C PRO A 172 12.14 -8.36 -15.00
N TRP A 173 11.00 -8.39 -15.70
CA TRP A 173 10.97 -8.63 -17.13
C TRP A 173 12.00 -7.72 -17.81
N PRO A 174 12.80 -8.22 -18.77
CA PRO A 174 13.65 -7.32 -19.54
C PRO A 174 12.77 -6.24 -20.15
N GLU A 175 13.16 -4.97 -19.99
CA GLU A 175 12.55 -3.86 -20.71
C GLU A 175 12.72 -4.15 -22.20
N ILE A 176 11.68 -4.71 -22.83
CA ILE A 176 11.57 -4.76 -24.28
C ILE A 176 10.89 -3.47 -24.68
N PHE A 177 11.68 -2.39 -24.80
CA PHE A 177 11.49 -1.28 -25.73
C PHE A 177 12.83 -0.63 -26.05
#